data_AF-A0A2V7YCV1-F1
#
_entry.id   AF-A0A2V7YCV1-F1
#
_cell.length_a   1.000
_cell.length_b   1.000
_cell.length_c   1.000
_cell.angle_alpha   90.00
_cell.angle_beta   90.00
_cell.angle_gamma   90.00
#
_symmetry.space_group_name_H-M   'P 1'
#
loop_
_entity.id
_entity.type
_entity.pdbx_description
1 polymer ?
#
loop_
_entity_poly.entity_id
_entity_poly.type
_entity_poly.pdbx_seq_one_letter_code
_entity_poly.pdbx_strand_id
1 'polypeptide(L)'
;LPTEGRTPRFTGRIGAELDVEAGRKAAHLAALNVLAVARKHLGSLDQVRRVVRLSVSVATSGDVRDQPKVADGASELLQEIFGKDKNPCRSVSGVASLPLGTPVELEVIFELAK
;
A
#
# COMPACT_ATOMS: atom_id res chain seq x y z
N LEU A 1 3.95 5.06 -2.52
CA LEU A 1 3.12 5.68 -3.56
C LEU A 1 3.09 4.79 -4.80
N PRO A 2 2.00 4.74 -5.59
CA PRO A 2 1.86 3.92 -6.79
C PRO A 2 2.44 4.61 -8.04
N THR A 3 3.76 4.69 -8.09
CA THR A 3 4.51 5.38 -9.14
C THR A 3 5.36 4.41 -9.96
N GLU A 4 5.58 4.72 -11.24
CA GLU A 4 6.62 4.10 -12.07
C GLU A 4 7.52 5.22 -12.58
N GLY A 5 8.85 5.07 -12.44
CA GLY A 5 9.79 6.12 -12.86
C GLY A 5 9.54 7.49 -12.20
N ARG A 6 8.97 7.52 -10.98
CA ARG A 6 8.49 8.71 -10.24
C ARG A 6 7.21 9.38 -10.78
N THR A 7 6.60 8.82 -11.81
CA THR A 7 5.31 9.30 -12.34
C THR A 7 4.17 8.54 -11.66
N PRO A 8 3.13 9.21 -11.13
CA PRO A 8 1.96 8.53 -10.57
C PRO A 8 1.22 7.78 -11.69
N ARG A 9 0.90 6.51 -11.46
CA ARG A 9 0.12 5.68 -12.41
C ARG A 9 -1.38 5.77 -12.18
N PHE A 10 -1.76 6.27 -11.00
CA PHE A 10 -3.13 6.51 -10.60
C PHE A 10 -3.20 7.91 -10.01
N THR A 11 -4.20 8.68 -10.45
CA THR A 11 -4.49 10.01 -9.93
C THR A 11 -5.99 10.17 -9.71
N GLY A 12 -6.36 10.90 -8.66
CA GLY A 12 -7.75 11.08 -8.24
C GLY A 12 -8.07 10.40 -6.92
N ARG A 13 -9.35 10.45 -6.54
CA ARG A 13 -9.90 9.97 -5.27
C ARG A 13 -10.89 8.84 -5.50
N ILE A 14 -10.92 7.90 -4.55
CA ILE A 14 -11.90 6.82 -4.54
C ILE A 14 -13.28 7.39 -4.22
N GLY A 15 -14.30 6.99 -4.99
CA GLY A 15 -15.67 7.52 -4.90
C GLY A 15 -15.89 8.83 -5.67
N ALA A 16 -14.89 9.29 -6.44
CA ALA A 16 -15.02 10.37 -7.39
C ALA A 16 -14.42 9.95 -8.74
N GLU A 17 -13.15 10.24 -8.97
CA GLU A 17 -12.48 9.94 -10.24
C GLU A 17 -12.12 8.45 -10.39
N LEU A 18 -12.03 7.73 -9.27
CA LEU A 18 -11.64 6.32 -9.24
C LEU A 18 -12.64 5.47 -8.43
N ASP A 19 -12.79 4.22 -8.82
CA ASP A 19 -13.53 3.21 -8.08
C ASP A 19 -12.63 2.44 -7.09
N VAL A 20 -13.24 1.58 -6.27
CA VAL A 20 -12.53 0.77 -5.26
C VAL A 20 -11.51 -0.16 -5.92
N GLU A 21 -11.81 -0.70 -7.10
CA GLU A 21 -10.94 -1.64 -7.81
C GLU A 21 -9.67 -0.95 -8.34
N ALA A 22 -9.79 0.26 -8.91
CA ALA A 22 -8.65 1.09 -9.24
C ALA A 22 -7.83 1.44 -7.99
N GLY A 23 -8.49 1.69 -6.87
CA GLY A 23 -7.85 1.84 -5.56
C GLY A 23 -7.04 0.61 -5.15
N ARG A 24 -7.60 -0.60 -5.27
CA ARG A 24 -6.90 -1.86 -4.98
C ARG A 24 -5.64 -2.02 -5.82
N LYS A 25 -5.73 -1.75 -7.13
CA LYS A 25 -4.57 -1.78 -8.05
C LYS A 25 -3.52 -0.74 -7.67
N ALA A 26 -3.93 0.45 -7.26
CA ALA A 26 -3.03 1.47 -6.75
C ALA A 26 -2.34 1.03 -5.45
N ALA A 27 -3.08 0.45 -4.48
CA ALA A 27 -2.50 -0.08 -3.25
C ALA A 27 -1.48 -1.20 -3.53
N HIS A 28 -1.81 -2.10 -4.46
CA HIS A 28 -0.89 -3.16 -4.89
C HIS A 28 0.41 -2.59 -5.49
N LEU A 29 0.33 -1.63 -6.42
CA LEU A 29 1.51 -0.99 -7.00
C LEU A 29 2.33 -0.21 -5.95
N ALA A 30 1.66 0.46 -5.02
CA ALA A 30 2.35 1.15 -3.94
C ALA A 30 3.10 0.16 -3.03
N ALA A 31 2.55 -1.03 -2.79
CA ALA A 31 3.20 -2.08 -2.01
C ALA A 31 4.41 -2.68 -2.76
N LEU A 32 4.30 -2.91 -4.07
CA LEU A 32 5.44 -3.29 -4.91
C LEU A 32 6.60 -2.28 -4.82
N ASN A 33 6.28 -0.98 -4.81
CA ASN A 33 7.29 0.06 -4.67
C ASN A 33 7.98 0.04 -3.30
N VAL A 34 7.23 -0.21 -2.22
CA VAL A 34 7.81 -0.40 -0.88
C VAL A 34 8.75 -1.60 -0.87
N LEU A 35 8.32 -2.73 -1.44
CA LEU A 35 9.12 -3.95 -1.52
C LEU A 35 10.38 -3.77 -2.37
N ALA A 36 10.30 -3.01 -3.47
CA ALA A 36 11.46 -2.69 -4.31
C ALA A 36 12.50 -1.86 -3.54
N VAL A 37 12.06 -0.88 -2.75
CA VAL A 37 12.94 -0.09 -1.87
C VAL A 37 13.54 -0.95 -0.78
N ALA A 38 12.74 -1.79 -0.11
CA ALA A 38 13.22 -2.71 0.91
C ALA A 38 14.27 -3.69 0.34
N ARG A 39 13.98 -4.34 -0.79
CA ARG A 39 14.92 -5.25 -1.47
C ARG A 39 16.21 -4.53 -1.87
N LYS A 40 16.13 -3.28 -2.35
CA LYS A 40 17.32 -2.49 -2.69
C LYS A 40 18.22 -2.27 -1.46
N HIS A 41 17.64 -2.08 -0.28
CA HIS A 41 18.39 -1.86 0.95
C HIS A 41 18.91 -3.16 1.58
N LEU A 42 18.10 -4.23 1.55
CA LEU A 42 18.38 -5.51 2.21
C LEU A 42 19.13 -6.52 1.32
N GLY A 43 19.17 -6.30 0.00
CA GLY A 43 19.64 -7.25 -1.01
C GLY A 43 18.62 -8.34 -1.31
N SER A 44 18.10 -9.02 -0.28
CA SER A 44 16.99 -9.98 -0.36
C SER A 44 15.86 -9.64 0.61
N LEU A 45 14.62 -9.93 0.21
CA LEU A 45 13.46 -9.86 1.09
C LEU A 45 13.40 -11.01 2.11
N ASP A 46 14.22 -12.06 1.94
CA ASP A 46 14.33 -13.16 2.92
C ASP A 46 14.86 -12.69 4.28
N GLN A 47 15.52 -11.53 4.31
CA GLN A 47 15.96 -10.86 5.53
C GLN A 47 14.77 -10.36 6.38
N VAL A 48 13.55 -10.33 5.85
CA VAL A 48 12.35 -9.88 6.58
C VAL A 48 11.79 -11.03 7.42
N ARG A 49 11.88 -10.86 8.75
CA ARG A 49 11.30 -11.78 9.73
C ARG A 49 9.78 -11.64 9.81
N ARG A 50 9.27 -10.40 9.79
CA ARG A 50 7.84 -10.10 9.95
C ARG A 50 7.48 -8.73 9.35
N VAL A 51 6.25 -8.59 8.84
CA VAL A 51 5.66 -7.27 8.60
C VAL A 51 5.00 -6.80 9.89
N VAL A 52 5.55 -5.78 10.54
CA VAL A 52 5.06 -5.31 11.85
C VAL A 52 3.81 -4.45 11.68
N ARG A 53 3.86 -3.52 10.73
CA ARG A 53 2.80 -2.53 10.49
C ARG A 53 2.63 -2.27 9.01
N LEU A 54 1.37 -2.13 8.58
CA LEU A 54 0.96 -1.56 7.29
C LEU A 54 0.03 -0.39 7.58
N SER A 55 0.44 0.82 7.24
CA SER A 55 -0.40 2.02 7.29
C SER A 55 -0.81 2.41 5.88
N VAL A 56 -2.10 2.61 5.65
CA VAL A 56 -2.67 2.93 4.33
C VAL A 56 -3.50 4.19 4.43
N SER A 57 -3.07 5.24 3.75
CA SER A 57 -3.86 6.45 3.52
C SER A 57 -4.51 6.37 2.15
N VAL A 58 -5.83 6.51 2.08
CA VAL A 58 -6.61 6.43 0.84
C VAL A 58 -7.27 7.78 0.59
N ALA A 59 -6.96 8.41 -0.54
CA ALA A 59 -7.65 9.62 -0.94
C ALA A 59 -9.09 9.27 -1.34
N THR A 60 -10.07 9.79 -0.61
CA THR A 60 -11.50 9.46 -0.78
C THR A 60 -12.37 10.71 -0.93
N SER A 61 -13.52 10.56 -1.57
CA SER A 61 -14.54 11.61 -1.71
C SER A 61 -15.87 11.15 -1.11
N GLY A 62 -16.63 12.05 -0.49
CA GLY A 62 -17.94 11.74 0.10
C GLY A 62 -17.86 10.77 1.29
N ASP A 63 -18.87 9.90 1.44
CA ASP A 63 -18.99 8.91 2.53
C ASP A 63 -18.47 7.52 2.10
N VAL A 64 -17.34 7.46 1.41
CA VAL A 64 -16.69 6.18 1.09
C VAL A 64 -16.27 5.50 2.38
N ARG A 65 -16.65 4.22 2.55
CA ARG A 65 -16.28 3.37 3.69
C ARG A 65 -15.54 2.09 3.29
N ASP A 66 -15.22 1.98 2.00
CA ASP A 66 -14.53 0.83 1.40
C ASP A 66 -12.99 0.97 1.43
N GLN A 67 -12.42 1.91 2.20
CA GLN A 67 -10.97 2.02 2.35
C GLN A 67 -10.30 0.70 2.76
N PRO A 68 -10.88 -0.14 3.65
CA PRO A 68 -10.32 -1.45 3.95
C PRO A 68 -10.19 -2.35 2.71
N LYS A 69 -11.17 -2.32 1.81
CA LYS A 69 -11.12 -3.10 0.55
C LYS A 69 -10.04 -2.62 -0.38
N VAL A 70 -9.74 -1.31 -0.40
CA VAL A 70 -8.60 -0.74 -1.14
C VAL A 70 -7.28 -1.22 -0.53
N ALA A 71 -7.15 -1.16 0.79
CA ALA A 71 -5.96 -1.59 1.52
C ALA A 71 -5.66 -3.09 1.37
N ASP A 72 -6.67 -3.92 1.10
CA ASP A 72 -6.51 -5.35 0.83
C ASP A 72 -5.53 -5.60 -0.33
N GLY A 73 -5.53 -4.76 -1.38
CA GLY A 73 -4.60 -4.91 -2.51
C GLY A 73 -3.13 -4.83 -2.12
N ALA A 74 -2.80 -4.11 -1.04
CA ALA A 74 -1.45 -4.09 -0.46
C ALA A 74 -1.21 -5.28 0.48
N SER A 75 -2.15 -5.57 1.39
CA SER A 75 -1.94 -6.65 2.38
C SER A 75 -1.97 -8.05 1.77
N GLU A 76 -2.76 -8.31 0.73
CA GLU A 76 -2.79 -9.58 -0.01
C GLU A 76 -1.41 -9.86 -0.63
N LEU A 77 -0.81 -8.87 -1.31
CA LEU A 77 0.54 -8.99 -1.86
C LEU A 77 1.59 -9.28 -0.77
N LEU A 78 1.53 -8.58 0.36
CA LEU A 78 2.45 -8.83 1.48
C LEU A 78 2.27 -10.24 2.05
N GLN A 79 1.04 -10.76 2.09
CA GLN A 79 0.75 -12.14 2.49
C GLN A 79 1.26 -13.17 1.49
N GLU A 80 1.12 -12.91 0.19
CA GLU A 80 1.63 -13.78 -0.87
C GLU A 80 3.16 -13.92 -0.78
N ILE A 81 3.86 -12.83 -0.45
CA ILE A 81 5.33 -12.82 -0.39
C ILE A 81 5.86 -13.38 0.94
N PHE A 82 5.31 -12.94 2.07
CA PHE A 82 5.87 -13.27 3.39
C PHE A 82 5.13 -14.41 4.10
N GLY A 83 3.95 -14.80 3.62
CA GLY A 83 3.08 -15.77 4.27
C GLY A 83 2.10 -15.15 5.27
N LYS A 84 0.96 -15.81 5.47
CA LYS A 84 -0.15 -15.31 6.31
C LYS A 84 0.21 -15.17 7.80
N ASP A 85 1.15 -15.97 8.29
CA ASP A 85 1.55 -15.94 9.71
C ASP A 85 2.39 -14.70 10.07
N LYS A 86 2.90 -13.98 9.05
CA LYS A 86 3.71 -12.76 9.21
C LYS A 86 2.91 -11.48 9.00
N ASN A 87 1.58 -11.56 9.15
CA ASN A 87 0.66 -10.47 8.89
C ASN A 87 0.92 -9.20 9.72
N PRO A 88 0.79 -8.02 9.11
CA PRO A 88 0.92 -6.75 9.82
C PRO A 88 -0.29 -6.43 10.67
N CYS A 89 -0.06 -5.66 11.75
CA CYS A 89 -1.10 -4.79 12.26
C CYS A 89 -1.41 -3.73 11.19
N ARG A 90 -2.68 -3.61 10.79
CA ARG A 90 -3.11 -2.74 9.69
C ARG A 90 -3.89 -1.54 10.20
N SER A 91 -3.50 -0.35 9.75
CA SER A 91 -4.25 0.89 9.94
C SER A 91 -4.64 1.46 8.58
N VAL A 92 -5.89 1.88 8.43
CA VAL A 92 -6.40 2.45 7.19
C VAL A 92 -7.16 3.74 7.48
N SER A 93 -6.89 4.79 6.73
CA SER A 93 -7.53 6.09 6.91
C SER A 93 -7.92 6.72 5.59
N GLY A 94 -9.14 7.25 5.51
CA GLY A 94 -9.56 8.13 4.42
C GLY A 94 -8.96 9.52 4.61
N VAL A 95 -8.42 10.10 3.54
CA VAL A 95 -7.86 11.45 3.53
C VAL A 95 -8.41 12.27 2.36
N ALA A 96 -8.33 13.61 2.46
CA ALA A 96 -8.84 14.50 1.42
C ALA A 96 -7.98 14.46 0.14
N SER A 97 -6.66 14.38 0.29
CA SER A 97 -5.70 14.38 -0.82
C SER A 97 -4.35 13.80 -0.38
N LEU A 98 -3.56 13.38 -1.36
CA LEU A 98 -2.20 12.84 -1.17
C LEU A 98 -1.22 13.49 -2.16
N PRO A 99 0.10 13.38 -1.92
CA PRO A 99 1.12 13.89 -2.83
C PRO A 99 0.95 13.38 -4.26
N LEU A 100 1.28 14.24 -5.24
CA LEU A 100 1.16 13.94 -6.67
C LEU A 100 -0.28 13.61 -7.13
N GLY A 101 -1.29 13.89 -6.31
CA GLY A 101 -2.69 13.61 -6.60
C GLY A 101 -3.04 12.12 -6.63
N THR A 102 -2.21 11.26 -6.03
CA THR A 102 -2.40 9.80 -6.08
C THR A 102 -3.52 9.32 -5.14
N PRO A 103 -4.21 8.20 -5.42
CA PRO A 103 -5.26 7.71 -4.53
C PRO A 103 -4.76 6.98 -3.28
N VAL A 104 -3.50 6.51 -3.26
CA VAL A 104 -2.99 5.68 -2.16
C VAL A 104 -1.57 6.04 -1.76
N GLU A 105 -1.34 6.15 -0.45
CA GLU A 105 -0.03 6.22 0.16
C GLU A 105 0.11 5.13 1.22
N LEU A 106 1.29 4.50 1.29
CA LEU A 106 1.57 3.39 2.18
C LEU A 106 2.86 3.63 2.95
N GLU A 107 2.85 3.19 4.21
CA GLU A 107 4.03 3.01 5.05
C GLU A 107 4.05 1.59 5.59
N VAL A 108 5.23 0.97 5.59
CA VAL A 108 5.42 -0.39 6.11
C VAL A 108 6.62 -0.43 7.03
N ILE A 109 6.45 -1.08 8.19
CA ILE A 109 7.53 -1.36 9.13
C ILE A 109 7.83 -2.86 9.05
N PHE A 110 9.06 -3.19 8.69
CA PHE A 110 9.55 -4.57 8.66
C PHE A 110 10.43 -4.84 9.87
N GLU A 111 10.27 -6.03 10.43
CA GLU A 111 11.24 -6.59 11.35
C GLU A 111 12.21 -7.48 10.57
N LEU A 112 13.51 -7.34 10.85
CA LEU A 112 14.56 -8.09 10.19
C LEU A 112 14.96 -9.33 10.99
N ALA A 113 15.41 -10.37 10.28
CA ALA A 113 16.10 -11.50 10.87
C ALA A 113 17.43 -11.02 11.50
N LYS A 114 17.82 -11.66 12.62
CA LYS A 114 19.11 -11.40 13.27
C LYS A 114 20.25 -12.09 12.52
#